data_AF-A0A7K2FR61-F1
#
_entry.id   AF-A0A7K2FR61-F1
#
_cell.length_a   1.000
_cell.length_b   1.000
_cell.length_c   1.000
_cell.angle_alpha   90.00
_cell.angle_beta   90.00
_cell.angle_gamma   90.00
#
_symmetry.space_group_name_H-M   'P 1'
#
loop_
_entity.id
_entity.type
_entity.pdbx_description
1 polymer ?
#
loop_
_entity_poly.entity_id
_entity_poly.type
_entity_poly.pdbx_seq_one_letter_code
_entity_poly.pdbx_strand_id
1 'polypeptide(L)'
;MTAPRGKAASPFRQPKAVWAVAFACVISFMGIGLVDPILPALAQSLHASPSQVSLLFSSYLIVTAVAMLVVGWFSGRFGAKRTLVIGLAIIVVFAALAGCSGSINGIVGFRAGWGLGNALFIATSLAVIVASASGGFGGAIILYETALGLGIAVGPLLGGELGAISWRGPFFGVAVLMAIALVATLAFVPSLPKPARPTSPLAPLKALRHRGLLTMGIMALLYNWGFFTMLGYAPYPMELDAHRLGLVFTGWGLLVAAFSVFFAPRLQARFGTAPVLYVNLLCLSAVMAVIAAGVDSPTVVITAVVVSGAFIGINNTLTTQAVMLVSPVERPVASSSYGFLRFIGGGLAPYVAGRLADATDLSVPFYLGAATFLLAIPVLAAGHRLLRQAESRPEEGAPLAPSLTAVGTPATTDTPPVVVAVGAHEGADAIVDAAARLARESGSPLEVVHVHETAVVEEQAAETESAEAARAAVTAHLDRLAAHGIAATGQVLTSVGDHAAAGRVLAEHAARMGARAVAVGRSPRGA
;
A
#
# COMPACT_ATOMS: atom_id res chain seq x y z
N MET A 1 -25.05 -29.77 14.78
CA MET A 1 -24.17 -30.05 13.63
C MET A 1 -23.47 -28.76 13.25
N THR A 2 -22.16 -28.68 13.49
CA THR A 2 -21.32 -27.52 13.17
C THR A 2 -21.08 -27.46 11.66
N ALA A 3 -21.50 -26.37 11.02
CA ALA A 3 -21.27 -26.14 9.60
C ALA A 3 -19.75 -26.09 9.29
N PRO A 4 -19.30 -26.65 8.15
CA PRO A 4 -17.90 -26.61 7.77
C PRO A 4 -17.50 -25.17 7.45
N ARG A 5 -16.57 -24.59 8.22
CA ARG A 5 -15.92 -23.31 7.90
C ARG A 5 -15.25 -23.43 6.52
N GLY A 6 -15.77 -22.72 5.52
CA GLY A 6 -15.13 -22.63 4.21
C GLY A 6 -13.70 -22.11 4.35
N LYS A 7 -12.73 -22.84 3.80
CA LYS A 7 -11.31 -22.45 3.81
C LYS A 7 -11.17 -21.06 3.17
N ALA A 8 -10.64 -20.09 3.93
CA ALA A 8 -10.19 -18.81 3.38
C ALA A 8 -9.29 -19.08 2.15
N ALA A 9 -9.50 -18.35 1.06
CA ALA A 9 -8.72 -18.54 -0.16
C ALA A 9 -7.23 -18.41 0.18
N SER A 10 -6.43 -19.42 -0.19
CA SER A 10 -5.01 -19.44 0.16
C SER A 10 -4.30 -18.24 -0.49
N PRO A 11 -3.54 -17.43 0.27
CA PRO A 11 -2.80 -16.29 -0.27
C PRO A 11 -1.78 -16.71 -1.35
N PHE A 12 -1.45 -18.01 -1.45
CA PHE A 12 -0.51 -18.56 -2.42
C PHE A 12 -1.15 -19.04 -3.73
N ARG A 13 -2.48 -19.05 -3.85
CA ARG A 13 -3.19 -19.39 -5.10
C ARG A 13 -3.70 -18.12 -5.82
N GLN A 14 -2.76 -17.28 -6.24
CA GLN A 14 -3.05 -16.05 -6.97
C GLN A 14 -2.83 -16.18 -8.48
N PRO A 15 -3.52 -15.38 -9.32
CA PRO A 15 -3.31 -15.35 -10.76
C PRO A 15 -1.88 -14.93 -11.14
N LYS A 16 -1.44 -15.30 -12.34
CA LYS A 16 -0.10 -14.96 -12.85
C LYS A 16 0.17 -13.44 -12.86
N ALA A 17 -0.86 -12.63 -13.11
CA ALA A 17 -0.78 -11.17 -13.06
C ALA A 17 -0.32 -10.66 -11.68
N VAL A 18 -0.87 -11.22 -10.62
CA VAL A 18 -0.57 -10.83 -9.23
C VAL A 18 0.87 -11.18 -8.89
N TRP A 19 1.33 -12.37 -9.25
CA TRP A 19 2.73 -12.77 -9.04
C TRP A 19 3.72 -11.93 -9.85
N ALA A 20 3.37 -11.54 -11.08
CA ALA A 20 4.20 -10.66 -11.90
C ALA A 20 4.40 -9.30 -11.22
N VAL A 21 3.32 -8.70 -10.70
CA VAL A 21 3.41 -7.39 -10.02
C VAL A 21 4.02 -7.53 -8.63
N ALA A 22 3.74 -8.59 -7.88
CA ALA A 22 4.36 -8.85 -6.58
C ALA A 22 5.88 -9.04 -6.72
N PHE A 23 6.33 -9.79 -7.73
CA PHE A 23 7.76 -9.90 -8.06
C PHE A 23 8.36 -8.52 -8.36
N ALA A 24 7.71 -7.74 -9.22
CA ALA A 24 8.13 -6.37 -9.51
C ALA A 24 8.21 -5.49 -8.24
N CYS A 25 7.28 -5.65 -7.30
CA CYS A 25 7.29 -4.94 -6.01
C CYS A 25 8.52 -5.30 -5.18
N VAL A 26 8.85 -6.59 -5.05
CA VAL A 26 10.06 -7.03 -4.33
C VAL A 26 11.29 -6.31 -4.87
N ILE A 27 11.47 -6.31 -6.20
CA ILE A 27 12.64 -5.70 -6.84
C ILE A 27 12.64 -4.17 -6.70
N SER A 28 11.46 -3.54 -6.77
CA SER A 28 11.29 -2.08 -6.64
C SER A 28 11.67 -1.60 -5.24
N PHE A 29 11.18 -2.29 -4.20
CA PHE A 29 11.52 -1.95 -2.81
C PHE A 29 12.98 -2.28 -2.48
N MET A 30 13.50 -3.37 -3.03
CA MET A 30 14.93 -3.71 -2.95
C MET A 30 15.82 -2.60 -3.50
N GLY A 31 15.44 -1.94 -4.60
CA GLY A 31 16.23 -0.88 -5.23
C GLY A 31 16.52 0.34 -4.35
N ILE A 32 15.83 0.49 -3.23
CA ILE A 32 16.11 1.54 -2.23
C ILE A 32 17.37 1.19 -1.42
N GLY A 33 17.49 -0.06 -0.94
CA GLY A 33 18.58 -0.50 -0.05
C GLY A 33 19.69 -1.32 -0.72
N LEU A 34 19.52 -1.68 -1.99
CA LEU A 34 20.47 -2.49 -2.75
C LEU A 34 21.77 -1.74 -3.10
N VAL A 35 21.77 -0.41 -3.02
CA VAL A 35 22.95 0.43 -3.32
C VAL A 35 23.77 0.71 -2.04
N ASP A 36 23.20 0.51 -0.85
CA ASP A 36 23.81 0.88 0.43
C ASP A 36 25.15 0.15 0.69
N PRO A 37 25.26 -1.17 0.44
CA PRO A 37 26.51 -1.89 0.70
C PRO A 37 27.65 -1.50 -0.24
N ILE A 38 27.35 -0.87 -1.39
CA ILE A 38 28.36 -0.52 -2.39
C ILE A 38 28.83 0.93 -2.30
N LEU A 39 28.26 1.76 -1.42
CA LEU A 39 28.62 3.18 -1.35
C LEU A 39 30.11 3.39 -1.11
N PRO A 40 30.77 2.69 -0.15
CA PRO A 40 32.19 2.90 0.07
C PRO A 40 33.04 2.49 -1.14
N ALA A 41 32.72 1.36 -1.77
CA ALA A 41 33.42 0.87 -2.96
C ALA A 41 33.25 1.81 -4.17
N LEU A 42 32.05 2.38 -4.33
CA LEU A 42 31.74 3.35 -5.37
C LEU A 42 32.46 4.68 -5.14
N ALA A 43 32.50 5.16 -3.90
CA ALA A 43 33.25 6.36 -3.50
C ALA A 43 34.74 6.24 -3.84
N GLN A 44 35.35 5.11 -3.46
CA GLN A 44 36.76 4.82 -3.73
C GLN A 44 37.04 4.71 -5.24
N SER A 45 36.21 3.96 -5.97
CA SER A 45 36.43 3.68 -7.41
C SER A 45 36.28 4.92 -8.30
N LEU A 46 35.45 5.88 -7.90
CA LEU A 46 35.18 7.10 -8.67
C LEU A 46 35.85 8.34 -8.07
N HIS A 47 36.70 8.17 -7.05
CA HIS A 47 37.33 9.26 -6.29
C HIS A 47 36.33 10.34 -5.85
N ALA A 48 35.15 9.90 -5.38
CA ALA A 48 34.07 10.76 -4.97
C ALA A 48 34.01 10.88 -3.45
N SER A 49 33.66 12.07 -2.95
CA SER A 49 33.42 12.27 -1.51
C SER A 49 32.16 11.53 -1.05
N PRO A 50 32.04 11.22 0.26
CA PRO A 50 30.82 10.66 0.82
C PRO A 50 29.57 11.50 0.49
N SER A 51 29.68 12.83 0.52
CA SER A 51 28.57 13.72 0.14
C SER A 51 28.15 13.60 -1.33
N GLN A 52 29.10 13.40 -2.25
CA GLN A 52 28.81 13.16 -3.66
C GLN A 52 28.13 11.80 -3.88
N VAL A 53 28.54 10.77 -3.14
CA VAL A 53 27.91 9.44 -3.23
C VAL A 53 26.53 9.42 -2.59
N SER A 54 26.32 10.14 -1.49
CA SER A 54 25.00 10.29 -0.87
C SER A 54 23.96 10.92 -1.80
N LEU A 55 24.38 11.69 -2.81
CA LEU A 55 23.46 12.23 -3.84
C LEU A 55 22.75 11.13 -4.63
N LEU A 56 23.25 9.89 -4.66
CA LEU A 56 22.55 8.76 -5.28
C LEU A 56 21.24 8.43 -4.56
N PHE A 57 21.15 8.65 -3.24
CA PHE A 57 19.89 8.57 -2.50
C PHE A 57 19.06 9.82 -2.70
N SER A 58 19.70 10.98 -2.55
CA SER A 58 18.99 12.26 -2.62
C SER A 58 18.27 12.44 -3.94
N SER A 59 18.98 12.25 -5.06
CA SER A 59 18.40 12.36 -6.41
C SER A 59 17.22 11.40 -6.61
N TYR A 60 17.38 10.14 -6.21
CA TYR A 60 16.33 9.12 -6.32
C TYR A 60 15.10 9.46 -5.47
N LEU A 61 15.28 9.76 -4.17
CA LEU A 61 14.19 9.99 -3.23
C LEU A 61 13.50 11.33 -3.47
N ILE A 62 14.23 12.40 -3.80
CA ILE A 62 13.64 13.72 -4.11
C ILE A 62 12.79 13.63 -5.38
N VAL A 63 13.30 13.01 -6.46
CA VAL A 63 12.50 12.85 -7.68
C VAL A 63 11.32 11.93 -7.43
N THR A 64 11.48 10.86 -6.65
CA THR A 64 10.36 10.00 -6.21
C THR A 64 9.31 10.84 -5.48
N ALA A 65 9.71 11.67 -4.52
CA ALA A 65 8.83 12.52 -3.73
C ALA A 65 8.00 13.46 -4.61
N VAL A 66 8.67 14.21 -5.50
CA VAL A 66 8.03 15.17 -6.39
C VAL A 66 7.11 14.46 -7.38
N ALA A 67 7.54 13.33 -7.95
CA ALA A 67 6.73 12.54 -8.86
C ALA A 67 5.46 12.01 -8.20
N MET A 68 5.51 11.58 -6.94
CA MET A 68 4.34 11.10 -6.19
C MET A 68 3.18 12.10 -6.16
N LEU A 69 3.44 13.41 -6.21
CA LEU A 69 2.39 14.42 -6.26
C LEU A 69 1.51 14.34 -7.52
N VAL A 70 2.07 13.85 -8.64
CA VAL A 70 1.41 13.84 -9.95
C VAL A 70 1.07 12.44 -10.46
N VAL A 71 1.55 11.38 -9.80
CA VAL A 71 1.33 10.00 -10.27
C VAL A 71 -0.15 9.63 -10.26
N GLY A 72 -0.94 10.06 -9.26
CA GLY A 72 -2.38 9.80 -9.23
C GLY A 72 -3.10 10.33 -10.49
N TRP A 73 -2.78 11.57 -10.87
CA TRP A 73 -3.31 12.19 -12.09
C TRP A 73 -2.86 11.44 -13.35
N PHE A 74 -1.57 11.09 -13.41
CA PHE A 74 -1.01 10.35 -14.54
C PHE A 74 -1.67 8.97 -14.69
N SER A 75 -1.81 8.23 -13.59
CA SER A 75 -2.47 6.94 -13.54
C SER A 75 -3.95 7.03 -13.94
N GLY A 76 -4.68 8.04 -13.47
CA GLY A 76 -6.07 8.27 -13.87
C GLY A 76 -6.21 8.54 -15.38
N ARG A 77 -5.27 9.29 -15.98
CA ARG A 77 -5.31 9.65 -17.40
C ARG A 77 -4.95 8.49 -18.33
N PHE A 78 -3.86 7.78 -18.02
CA PHE A 78 -3.27 6.75 -18.88
C PHE A 78 -3.72 5.33 -18.53
N GLY A 79 -4.25 5.11 -17.32
CA GLY A 79 -4.65 3.81 -16.78
C GLY A 79 -3.51 3.11 -16.03
N ALA A 80 -3.86 2.33 -15.01
CA ALA A 80 -2.89 1.72 -14.09
C ALA A 80 -1.85 0.83 -14.78
N LYS A 81 -2.26 -0.07 -15.70
CA LYS A 81 -1.34 -0.96 -16.44
C LYS A 81 -0.28 -0.16 -17.21
N ARG A 82 -0.69 0.88 -17.95
CA ARG A 82 0.24 1.67 -18.77
C ARG A 82 1.23 2.42 -17.89
N THR A 83 0.76 3.04 -16.81
CA THR A 83 1.62 3.73 -15.85
C THR A 83 2.64 2.78 -15.21
N LEU A 84 2.20 1.58 -14.82
CA LEU A 84 3.06 0.56 -14.24
C LEU A 84 4.15 0.09 -15.23
N VAL A 85 3.79 -0.18 -16.48
CA VAL A 85 4.72 -0.56 -17.56
C VAL A 85 5.71 0.56 -17.88
N ILE A 86 5.26 1.81 -17.96
CA ILE A 86 6.12 2.98 -18.17
C ILE A 86 7.12 3.12 -17.01
N GLY A 87 6.64 2.98 -15.77
CA GLY A 87 7.48 2.98 -14.58
C GLY A 87 8.58 1.93 -14.65
N LEU A 88 8.22 0.68 -14.95
CA LEU A 88 9.19 -0.43 -15.11
C LEU A 88 10.19 -0.17 -16.23
N ALA A 89 9.75 0.30 -17.40
CA ALA A 89 10.64 0.59 -18.53
C ALA A 89 11.66 1.69 -18.17
N ILE A 90 11.21 2.76 -17.50
CA ILE A 90 12.09 3.81 -16.99
C ILE A 90 13.11 3.22 -16.02
N ILE A 91 12.69 2.40 -15.05
CA ILE A 91 13.60 1.76 -14.09
C ILE A 91 14.67 0.95 -14.81
N VAL A 92 14.30 0.09 -15.78
CA VAL A 92 15.23 -0.76 -16.53
C VAL A 92 16.28 0.08 -17.25
N VAL A 93 15.84 1.09 -18.02
CA VAL A 93 16.73 1.94 -18.82
C VAL A 93 17.68 2.70 -17.92
N PHE A 94 17.17 3.37 -16.89
CA PHE A 94 17.99 4.20 -16.02
C PHE A 94 18.91 3.38 -15.11
N ALA A 95 18.51 2.20 -14.66
CA ALA A 95 19.38 1.28 -13.92
C ALA A 95 20.54 0.77 -14.79
N ALA A 96 20.26 0.39 -16.05
CA ALA A 96 21.31 -0.02 -16.98
C ALA A 96 22.28 1.12 -17.30
N LEU A 97 21.77 2.34 -17.54
CA LEU A 97 22.60 3.53 -17.76
C LEU A 97 23.46 3.88 -16.54
N ALA A 98 22.92 3.74 -15.33
CA ALA A 98 23.69 3.92 -14.09
C ALA A 98 24.85 2.92 -13.98
N GLY A 99 24.62 1.65 -14.30
CA GLY A 99 25.67 0.63 -14.35
C GLY A 99 26.75 0.92 -15.40
N CYS A 100 26.38 1.50 -16.54
CA CYS A 100 27.32 1.89 -17.60
C CYS A 100 28.07 3.20 -17.32
N SER A 101 27.60 4.03 -16.39
CA SER A 101 28.16 5.36 -16.15
C SER A 101 29.59 5.30 -15.60
N GLY A 102 30.49 6.12 -16.16
CA GLY A 102 31.87 6.29 -15.68
C GLY A 102 32.06 7.44 -14.69
N SER A 103 31.00 8.18 -14.33
CA SER A 103 31.10 9.34 -13.44
C SER A 103 30.01 9.36 -12.37
N ILE A 104 30.35 9.92 -11.20
CA ILE A 104 29.41 10.04 -10.08
C ILE A 104 28.18 10.87 -10.45
N ASN A 105 28.39 12.00 -11.13
CA ASN A 105 27.30 12.89 -11.56
C ASN A 105 26.36 12.20 -12.57
N GLY A 106 26.91 11.37 -13.46
CA GLY A 106 26.10 10.55 -14.36
C GLY A 106 25.22 9.57 -13.60
N ILE A 107 25.79 8.85 -12.62
CA ILE A 107 25.04 7.89 -11.79
C ILE A 107 23.94 8.61 -10.99
N VAL A 108 24.22 9.78 -10.42
CA VAL A 108 23.24 10.63 -9.72
C VAL A 108 22.09 11.02 -10.66
N GLY A 109 22.40 11.47 -11.88
CA GLY A 109 21.37 11.80 -12.88
C GLY A 109 20.53 10.59 -13.28
N PHE A 110 21.15 9.42 -13.42
CA PHE A 110 20.40 8.21 -13.74
C PHE A 110 19.57 7.69 -12.56
N ARG A 111 20.05 7.86 -11.32
CA ARG A 111 19.29 7.58 -10.10
C ARG A 111 18.05 8.47 -9.96
N ALA A 112 18.12 9.73 -10.36
CA ALA A 112 16.94 10.60 -10.46
C ALA A 112 15.88 10.00 -11.42
N GLY A 113 16.28 9.61 -12.63
CA GLY A 113 15.37 8.98 -13.60
C GLY A 113 14.80 7.65 -13.11
N TRP A 114 15.61 6.84 -12.43
CA TRP A 114 15.13 5.62 -11.77
C TRP A 114 14.07 5.96 -10.70
N GLY A 115 14.28 6.98 -9.86
CA GLY A 115 13.30 7.43 -8.86
C GLY A 115 11.94 7.80 -9.47
N LEU A 116 11.94 8.45 -10.64
CA LEU A 116 10.71 8.75 -11.39
C LEU A 116 9.97 7.45 -11.78
N GLY A 117 10.68 6.48 -12.36
CA GLY A 117 10.10 5.19 -12.73
C GLY A 117 9.53 4.44 -11.51
N ASN A 118 10.24 4.51 -10.38
CA ASN A 118 9.82 3.90 -9.13
C ASN A 118 8.55 4.54 -8.54
N ALA A 119 8.40 5.87 -8.62
CA ALA A 119 7.19 6.55 -8.18
C ALA A 119 5.96 6.12 -9.00
N LEU A 120 6.11 6.03 -10.34
CA LEU A 120 5.04 5.57 -11.23
C LEU A 120 4.65 4.12 -10.94
N PHE A 121 5.65 3.27 -10.69
CA PHE A 121 5.44 1.87 -10.36
C PHE A 121 4.72 1.67 -9.02
N ILE A 122 5.27 2.20 -7.91
CA ILE A 122 4.74 1.96 -6.56
C ILE A 122 3.30 2.43 -6.42
N ALA A 123 2.97 3.60 -6.97
CA ALA A 123 1.62 4.15 -6.84
C ALA A 123 0.56 3.32 -7.56
N THR A 124 0.95 2.50 -8.55
CA THR A 124 0.00 1.71 -9.36
C THR A 124 0.04 0.22 -9.08
N SER A 125 1.12 -0.29 -8.48
CA SER A 125 1.31 -1.72 -8.24
C SER A 125 0.28 -2.29 -7.27
N LEU A 126 -0.02 -1.59 -6.16
CA LEU A 126 -1.04 -2.04 -5.21
C LEU A 126 -2.43 -2.10 -5.88
N ALA A 127 -2.82 -1.06 -6.62
CA ALA A 127 -4.10 -1.03 -7.32
C ALA A 127 -4.24 -2.18 -8.32
N VAL A 128 -3.16 -2.51 -9.05
CA VAL A 128 -3.15 -3.64 -9.99
C VAL A 128 -3.22 -4.99 -9.26
N ILE A 129 -2.50 -5.15 -8.14
CA ILE A 129 -2.53 -6.37 -7.33
C ILE A 129 -3.94 -6.59 -6.78
N VAL A 130 -4.56 -5.56 -6.18
CA VAL A 130 -5.93 -5.62 -5.65
C VAL A 130 -6.92 -5.97 -6.75
N ALA A 131 -6.84 -5.31 -7.91
CA ALA A 131 -7.76 -5.55 -9.01
C ALA A 131 -7.57 -6.92 -9.69
N SER A 132 -6.41 -7.56 -9.52
CA SER A 132 -6.09 -8.85 -10.15
C SER A 132 -6.13 -10.03 -9.18
N ALA A 133 -6.31 -9.81 -7.87
CA ALA A 133 -6.26 -10.84 -6.85
C ALA A 133 -7.55 -11.67 -6.76
N SER A 134 -7.39 -12.99 -6.64
CA SER A 134 -8.49 -13.94 -6.45
C SER A 134 -8.88 -14.12 -4.96
N GLY A 135 -8.02 -13.69 -4.03
CA GLY A 135 -8.22 -13.80 -2.58
C GLY A 135 -8.95 -12.61 -1.93
N GLY A 136 -9.57 -11.76 -2.74
CA GLY A 136 -10.16 -10.50 -2.29
C GLY A 136 -9.12 -9.48 -1.80
N PHE A 137 -9.61 -8.35 -1.30
CA PHE A 137 -8.79 -7.21 -0.89
C PHE A 137 -7.75 -7.56 0.20
N GLY A 138 -8.15 -8.31 1.23
CA GLY A 138 -7.27 -8.68 2.33
C GLY A 138 -6.06 -9.53 1.89
N GLY A 139 -6.27 -10.50 0.99
CA GLY A 139 -5.19 -11.33 0.45
C GLY A 139 -4.20 -10.53 -0.41
N ALA A 140 -4.69 -9.56 -1.17
CA ALA A 140 -3.89 -8.65 -1.99
C ALA A 140 -2.95 -7.78 -1.13
N ILE A 141 -3.47 -7.20 -0.04
CA ILE A 141 -2.70 -6.37 0.90
C ILE A 141 -1.60 -7.21 1.57
N ILE A 142 -1.93 -8.39 2.09
CA ILE A 142 -0.95 -9.28 2.71
C ILE A 142 0.19 -9.61 1.74
N LEU A 143 -0.13 -9.92 0.47
CA LEU A 143 0.89 -10.20 -0.52
C LEU A 143 1.77 -8.99 -0.83
N TYR A 144 1.16 -7.81 -0.96
CA TYR A 144 1.89 -6.56 -1.20
C TYR A 144 2.85 -6.23 -0.06
N GLU A 145 2.38 -6.28 1.18
CA GLU A 145 3.19 -6.05 2.38
C GLU A 145 4.29 -7.11 2.52
N THR A 146 4.00 -8.37 2.17
CA THR A 146 5.01 -9.43 2.12
C THR A 146 6.08 -9.14 1.08
N ALA A 147 5.69 -8.67 -0.12
CA ALA A 147 6.61 -8.29 -1.18
C ALA A 147 7.48 -7.09 -0.76
N LEU A 148 6.89 -6.10 -0.10
CA LEU A 148 7.59 -4.95 0.47
C LEU A 148 8.62 -5.38 1.52
N GLY A 149 8.20 -6.17 2.51
CA GLY A 149 9.08 -6.68 3.56
C GLY A 149 10.22 -7.52 3.01
N LEU A 150 9.93 -8.40 2.04
CA LEU A 150 10.94 -9.22 1.37
C LEU A 150 11.94 -8.35 0.59
N GLY A 151 11.45 -7.35 -0.15
CA GLY A 151 12.31 -6.43 -0.89
C GLY A 151 13.29 -5.67 0.00
N ILE A 152 12.80 -5.15 1.14
CA ILE A 152 13.63 -4.43 2.11
C ILE A 152 14.69 -5.35 2.74
N ALA A 153 14.32 -6.59 3.08
CA ALA A 153 15.24 -7.53 3.73
C ALA A 153 16.29 -8.10 2.76
N VAL A 154 15.88 -8.49 1.55
CA VAL A 154 16.75 -9.15 0.56
C VAL A 154 17.62 -8.15 -0.19
N GLY A 155 17.19 -6.89 -0.28
CA GLY A 155 17.88 -5.89 -1.10
C GLY A 155 19.34 -5.67 -0.74
N PRO A 156 19.67 -5.40 0.54
CA PRO A 156 21.06 -5.25 0.94
C PRO A 156 21.87 -6.54 0.80
N LEU A 157 21.27 -7.72 0.99
CA LEU A 157 21.96 -8.99 0.76
C LEU A 157 22.43 -9.09 -0.70
N LEU A 158 21.50 -8.97 -1.64
CA LEU A 158 21.83 -9.06 -3.07
C LEU A 158 22.72 -7.89 -3.53
N GLY A 159 22.52 -6.69 -2.96
CA GLY A 159 23.38 -5.54 -3.19
C GLY A 159 24.83 -5.78 -2.76
N GLY A 160 25.03 -6.40 -1.60
CA GLY A 160 26.34 -6.79 -1.09
C GLY A 160 27.01 -7.88 -1.93
N GLU A 161 26.27 -8.94 -2.27
CA GLU A 161 26.79 -10.05 -3.12
C GLU A 161 27.18 -9.56 -4.52
N LEU A 162 26.30 -8.82 -5.19
CA LEU A 162 26.59 -8.28 -6.51
C LEU A 162 27.71 -7.22 -6.44
N GLY A 163 27.70 -6.42 -5.36
CA GLY A 163 28.70 -5.41 -5.06
C GLY A 163 30.10 -5.95 -4.84
N ALA A 164 30.20 -7.15 -4.24
CA ALA A 164 31.46 -7.84 -4.00
C ALA A 164 32.13 -8.29 -5.32
N ILE A 165 31.34 -8.57 -6.37
CA ILE A 165 31.85 -8.83 -7.72
C ILE A 165 32.27 -7.51 -8.38
N SER A 166 31.36 -6.53 -8.35
CA SER A 166 31.60 -5.18 -8.85
C SER A 166 30.57 -4.23 -8.27
N TRP A 167 30.97 -3.01 -7.91
CA TRP A 167 30.02 -1.96 -7.52
C TRP A 167 28.97 -1.67 -8.62
N ARG A 168 29.23 -2.04 -9.87
CA ARG A 168 28.25 -1.95 -10.98
C ARG A 168 27.18 -3.04 -10.95
N GLY A 169 27.48 -4.19 -10.33
CA GLY A 169 26.65 -5.38 -10.31
C GLY A 169 25.21 -5.10 -9.85
N PRO A 170 24.98 -4.40 -8.73
CA PRO A 170 23.63 -4.10 -8.26
C PRO A 170 22.77 -3.34 -9.28
N PHE A 171 23.34 -2.38 -10.02
CA PHE A 171 22.61 -1.63 -11.06
C PHE A 171 22.14 -2.53 -12.21
N PHE A 172 23.03 -3.37 -12.74
CA PHE A 172 22.66 -4.33 -13.79
C PHE A 172 21.73 -5.43 -13.29
N GLY A 173 21.91 -5.88 -12.04
CA GLY A 173 21.03 -6.85 -11.39
C GLY A 173 19.59 -6.35 -11.34
N VAL A 174 19.37 -5.11 -10.89
CA VAL A 174 18.05 -4.49 -10.93
C VAL A 174 17.55 -4.37 -12.37
N ALA A 175 18.37 -3.90 -13.32
CA ALA A 175 17.95 -3.74 -14.70
C ALA A 175 17.43 -5.06 -15.30
N VAL A 176 18.12 -6.17 -15.06
CA VAL A 176 17.71 -7.51 -15.54
C VAL A 176 16.43 -7.98 -14.85
N LEU A 177 16.39 -7.92 -13.51
CA LEU A 177 15.22 -8.39 -12.75
C LEU A 177 13.96 -7.56 -13.07
N MET A 178 14.12 -6.25 -13.26
CA MET A 178 13.03 -5.37 -13.69
C MET A 178 12.63 -5.57 -15.15
N ALA A 179 13.56 -5.95 -16.03
CA ALA A 179 13.21 -6.32 -17.41
C ALA A 179 12.37 -7.60 -17.44
N ILE A 180 12.70 -8.58 -16.61
CA ILE A 180 11.87 -9.79 -16.42
C ILE A 180 10.48 -9.39 -15.90
N ALA A 181 10.42 -8.54 -14.89
CA ALA A 181 9.16 -8.03 -14.34
C ALA A 181 8.33 -7.25 -15.38
N LEU A 182 8.98 -6.45 -16.24
CA LEU A 182 8.36 -5.71 -17.33
C LEU A 182 7.73 -6.66 -18.36
N VAL A 183 8.47 -7.67 -18.81
CA VAL A 183 7.95 -8.69 -19.75
C VAL A 183 6.80 -9.46 -19.13
N ALA A 184 6.92 -9.90 -17.88
CA ALA A 184 5.86 -10.60 -17.16
C ALA A 184 4.60 -9.73 -17.00
N THR A 185 4.78 -8.44 -16.69
CA THR A 185 3.67 -7.48 -16.59
C THR A 185 2.97 -7.30 -17.93
N LEU A 186 3.73 -7.13 -19.01
CA LEU A 186 3.18 -6.97 -20.35
C LEU A 186 2.34 -8.20 -20.75
N ALA A 187 2.84 -9.39 -20.46
CA ALA A 187 2.23 -10.67 -20.82
C ALA A 187 1.01 -11.03 -19.96
N PHE A 188 1.05 -10.81 -18.64
CA PHE A 188 0.06 -11.37 -17.72
C PHE A 188 -0.92 -10.36 -17.12
N VAL A 189 -0.58 -9.06 -17.03
CA VAL A 189 -1.47 -8.08 -16.40
C VAL A 189 -2.53 -7.61 -17.41
N PRO A 190 -3.83 -7.75 -17.13
CA PRO A 190 -4.88 -7.26 -18.02
C PRO A 190 -4.97 -5.72 -17.99
N SER A 191 -5.56 -5.15 -19.03
CA SER A 191 -5.89 -3.72 -19.03
C SER A 191 -7.04 -3.47 -18.06
N LEU A 192 -6.78 -2.66 -17.03
CA LEU A 192 -7.80 -2.31 -16.03
C LEU A 192 -8.64 -1.12 -16.49
N PRO A 193 -9.93 -1.06 -16.10
CA PRO A 193 -10.76 0.12 -16.31
C PRO A 193 -10.12 1.37 -15.70
N LYS A 194 -10.32 2.52 -16.35
CA LYS A 194 -9.84 3.80 -15.82
C LYS A 194 -10.74 4.27 -14.67
N PRO A 195 -10.19 4.97 -13.67
CA PRO A 195 -10.99 5.61 -12.62
C PRO A 195 -12.04 6.55 -13.24
N ALA A 196 -13.26 6.53 -12.71
CA ALA A 196 -14.37 7.36 -13.20
C ALA A 196 -14.13 8.86 -13.00
N ARG A 197 -13.31 9.25 -12.01
CA ARG A 197 -12.89 10.64 -11.78
C ARG A 197 -11.36 10.76 -11.76
N PRO A 198 -10.76 11.63 -12.60
CA PRO A 198 -9.34 11.88 -12.53
C PRO A 198 -9.01 12.72 -11.28
N THR A 199 -7.99 12.29 -10.53
CA THR A 199 -7.46 13.06 -9.40
C THR A 199 -6.73 14.31 -9.91
N SER A 200 -6.92 15.44 -9.25
CA SER A 200 -6.21 16.68 -9.60
C SER A 200 -4.72 16.56 -9.22
N PRO A 201 -3.78 17.02 -10.07
CA PRO A 201 -2.35 16.98 -9.75
C PRO A 201 -1.98 17.87 -8.55
N LEU A 202 -2.83 18.83 -8.19
CA LEU A 202 -2.65 19.69 -7.02
C LEU A 202 -3.37 19.16 -5.77
N ALA A 203 -4.13 18.07 -5.87
CA ALA A 203 -4.87 17.53 -4.73
C ALA A 203 -3.95 17.18 -3.54
N PRO A 204 -2.79 16.52 -3.74
CA PRO A 204 -1.90 16.20 -2.62
C PRO A 204 -1.35 17.45 -1.92
N LEU A 205 -1.00 18.49 -2.67
CA LEU A 205 -0.53 19.75 -2.09
C LEU A 205 -1.66 20.49 -1.34
N LYS A 206 -2.88 20.49 -1.89
CA LYS A 206 -4.05 21.06 -1.20
C LYS A 206 -4.39 20.30 0.08
N ALA A 207 -4.22 18.99 0.10
CA ALA A 207 -4.48 18.16 1.27
C ALA A 207 -3.56 18.51 2.45
N LEU A 208 -2.34 18.99 2.20
CA LEU A 208 -1.44 19.49 3.25
C LEU A 208 -1.97 20.74 3.99
N ARG A 209 -3.08 21.35 3.55
CA ARG A 209 -3.77 22.40 4.32
C ARG A 209 -4.48 21.83 5.55
N HIS A 210 -4.75 20.53 5.59
CA HIS A 210 -5.38 19.89 6.74
C HIS A 210 -4.36 19.66 7.86
N ARG A 211 -4.66 20.21 9.04
CA ARG A 211 -3.76 20.23 10.19
C ARG A 211 -3.31 18.84 10.64
N GLY A 212 -4.19 17.83 10.61
CA GLY A 212 -3.84 16.45 10.97
C GLY A 212 -2.79 15.86 10.03
N LEU A 213 -3.06 15.92 8.72
CA LEU A 213 -2.17 15.42 7.68
C LEU A 213 -0.82 16.17 7.67
N LEU A 214 -0.85 17.51 7.80
CA LEU A 214 0.38 18.31 7.82
C LEU A 214 1.25 17.99 9.04
N THR A 215 0.65 17.96 10.25
CA THR A 215 1.38 17.68 11.49
C THR A 215 2.04 16.31 11.43
N MET A 216 1.28 15.28 11.04
CA MET A 216 1.81 13.92 10.92
C MET A 216 2.82 13.79 9.78
N GLY A 217 2.62 14.51 8.67
CA GLY A 217 3.57 14.57 7.57
C GLY A 217 4.89 15.23 7.95
N ILE A 218 4.88 16.32 8.73
CA ILE A 218 6.11 16.96 9.24
C ILE A 218 6.83 16.05 10.24
N MET A 219 6.09 15.38 11.13
CA MET A 219 6.67 14.38 12.03
C MET A 219 7.37 13.27 11.24
N ALA A 220 6.72 12.77 10.19
CA ALA A 220 7.29 11.75 9.31
C ALA A 220 8.50 12.27 8.51
N LEU A 221 8.50 13.53 8.08
CA LEU A 221 9.65 14.17 7.45
C LEU A 221 10.86 14.17 8.41
N LEU A 222 10.68 14.62 9.65
CA LEU A 222 11.73 14.67 10.67
C LEU A 222 12.25 13.27 11.02
N TYR A 223 11.34 12.31 11.17
CA TYR A 223 11.72 10.91 11.34
C TYR A 223 12.50 10.36 10.14
N ASN A 224 12.05 10.62 8.91
CA ASN A 224 12.77 10.14 7.72
C ASN A 224 14.11 10.83 7.55
N TRP A 225 14.26 12.06 8.04
CA TRP A 225 15.55 12.73 8.06
C TRP A 225 16.58 11.95 8.89
N GLY A 226 16.27 11.64 10.15
CA GLY A 226 17.14 10.85 11.00
C GLY A 226 17.40 9.45 10.45
N PHE A 227 16.34 8.78 9.95
CA PHE A 227 16.44 7.45 9.36
C PHE A 227 17.37 7.40 8.14
N PHE A 228 17.19 8.28 7.15
CA PHE A 228 18.01 8.26 5.95
C PHE A 228 19.42 8.83 6.17
N THR A 229 19.61 9.68 7.20
CA THR A 229 20.96 10.04 7.67
C THR A 229 21.72 8.80 8.11
N MET A 230 21.09 7.97 8.95
CA MET A 230 21.66 6.70 9.37
C MET A 230 21.90 5.78 8.18
N LEU A 231 20.90 5.54 7.33
CA LEU A 231 21.00 4.60 6.22
C LEU A 231 22.10 4.99 5.22
N GLY A 232 22.18 6.26 4.84
CA GLY A 232 23.14 6.74 3.85
C GLY A 232 24.56 6.91 4.37
N TYR A 233 24.76 7.03 5.69
CA TYR A 233 26.06 7.38 6.27
C TYR A 233 26.65 6.33 7.22
N ALA A 234 25.84 5.44 7.79
CA ALA A 234 26.33 4.36 8.64
C ALA A 234 27.34 3.39 7.99
N PRO A 235 27.34 3.12 6.67
CA PRO A 235 28.33 2.20 6.08
C PRO A 235 29.79 2.65 6.22
N TYR A 236 30.06 3.97 6.22
CA TYR A 236 31.41 4.51 6.23
C TYR A 236 32.21 4.16 7.50
N PRO A 237 31.70 4.41 8.72
CA PRO A 237 32.41 4.05 9.96
C PRO A 237 32.44 2.55 10.27
N MET A 238 31.78 1.69 9.48
CA MET A 238 31.83 0.24 9.71
C MET A 238 33.11 -0.41 9.17
N GLU A 239 33.80 0.23 8.21
CA GLU A 239 35.03 -0.29 7.58
C GLU A 239 34.90 -1.72 7.03
N LEU A 240 33.71 -2.07 6.56
CA LEU A 240 33.37 -3.38 6.02
C LEU A 240 33.38 -3.38 4.49
N ASP A 241 33.70 -4.52 3.90
CA ASP A 241 33.48 -4.76 2.46
C ASP A 241 31.98 -4.89 2.13
N ALA A 242 31.65 -4.83 0.84
CA ALA A 242 30.26 -4.82 0.37
C ALA A 242 29.46 -6.05 0.81
N HIS A 243 30.07 -7.24 0.85
CA HIS A 243 29.37 -8.46 1.27
C HIS A 243 28.99 -8.38 2.76
N ARG A 244 29.94 -8.00 3.62
CA ARG A 244 29.68 -7.85 5.06
C ARG A 244 28.70 -6.71 5.37
N LEU A 245 28.77 -5.58 4.67
CA LEU A 245 27.76 -4.52 4.76
C LEU A 245 26.38 -5.04 4.39
N GLY A 246 26.28 -5.84 3.32
CA GLY A 246 25.03 -6.48 2.92
C GLY A 246 24.41 -7.33 4.02
N LEU A 247 25.22 -8.12 4.75
CA LEU A 247 24.76 -8.92 5.89
C LEU A 247 24.26 -8.05 7.05
N VAL A 248 24.96 -6.96 7.38
CA VAL A 248 24.53 -6.02 8.44
C VAL A 248 23.16 -5.43 8.14
N PHE A 249 22.98 -4.90 6.93
CA PHE A 249 21.70 -4.32 6.52
C PHE A 249 20.60 -5.38 6.32
N THR A 250 20.96 -6.62 6.02
CA THR A 250 20.00 -7.74 6.03
C THR A 250 19.49 -8.00 7.45
N GLY A 251 20.39 -8.07 8.44
CA GLY A 251 20.02 -8.23 9.85
C GLY A 251 19.14 -7.08 10.35
N TRP A 252 19.48 -5.84 9.97
CA TRP A 252 18.65 -4.67 10.19
C TRP A 252 17.26 -4.83 9.56
N GLY A 253 17.19 -5.17 8.27
CA GLY A 253 15.94 -5.32 7.52
C GLY A 253 15.02 -6.42 8.07
N LEU A 254 15.59 -7.53 8.55
CA LEU A 254 14.85 -8.59 9.24
C LEU A 254 14.20 -8.09 10.54
N LEU A 255 14.92 -7.27 11.33
CA LEU A 255 14.34 -6.66 12.52
C LEU A 255 13.24 -5.64 12.18
N VAL A 256 13.44 -4.82 11.14
CA VAL A 256 12.40 -3.91 10.61
C VAL A 256 11.14 -4.69 10.27
N ALA A 257 11.26 -5.77 9.49
CA ALA A 257 10.12 -6.59 9.08
C ALA A 257 9.43 -7.25 10.28
N ALA A 258 10.20 -7.89 11.17
CA ALA A 258 9.66 -8.56 12.35
C ALA A 258 8.90 -7.60 13.28
N PHE A 259 9.50 -6.44 13.58
CA PHE A 259 8.89 -5.45 14.47
C PHE A 259 7.72 -4.70 13.84
N SER A 260 7.77 -4.43 12.54
CA SER A 260 6.65 -3.87 11.78
C SER A 260 5.41 -4.75 11.82
N VAL A 261 5.57 -6.06 11.57
CA VAL A 261 4.44 -6.99 11.40
C VAL A 261 3.94 -7.53 12.74
N PHE A 262 4.85 -7.96 13.62
CA PHE A 262 4.46 -8.67 14.82
C PHE A 262 4.34 -7.75 16.04
N PHE A 263 5.22 -6.77 16.20
CA PHE A 263 5.28 -6.01 17.46
C PHE A 263 4.47 -4.72 17.41
N ALA A 264 4.54 -3.97 16.30
CA ALA A 264 3.86 -2.69 16.16
C ALA A 264 2.34 -2.78 16.43
N PRO A 265 1.58 -3.72 15.83
CA PRO A 265 0.14 -3.81 16.08
C PRO A 265 -0.19 -4.21 17.52
N ARG A 266 0.63 -5.06 18.14
CA ARG A 266 0.44 -5.52 19.53
C ARG A 266 0.67 -4.39 20.53
N LEU A 267 1.73 -3.59 20.31
CA LEU A 267 2.03 -2.42 21.14
C LEU A 267 0.95 -1.35 20.98
N GLN A 268 0.51 -1.09 19.75
CA GLN A 268 -0.57 -0.17 19.45
C GLN A 268 -1.87 -0.58 20.14
N ALA A 269 -2.27 -1.86 20.05
CA ALA A 269 -3.49 -2.35 20.68
C ALA A 269 -3.46 -2.22 22.22
N ARG A 270 -2.28 -2.32 22.83
CA ARG A 270 -2.11 -2.26 24.29
C ARG A 270 -1.97 -0.83 24.83
N PHE A 271 -1.28 0.05 24.11
CA PHE A 271 -0.87 1.36 24.63
C PHE A 271 -1.39 2.55 23.79
N GLY A 272 -2.00 2.31 22.64
CA GLY A 272 -2.38 3.34 21.66
C GLY A 272 -1.21 3.78 20.77
N THR A 273 -1.50 4.46 19.65
CA THR A 273 -0.46 4.81 18.66
C THR A 273 0.48 5.90 19.16
N ALA A 274 -0.05 6.98 19.76
CA ALA A 274 0.78 8.11 20.20
C ALA A 274 1.81 7.76 21.29
N PRO A 275 1.46 7.08 22.41
CA PRO A 275 2.43 6.72 23.44
C PRO A 275 3.57 5.85 22.92
N VAL A 276 3.25 4.88 22.04
CA VAL A 276 4.26 4.02 21.42
C VAL A 276 5.20 4.82 20.54
N LEU A 277 4.67 5.74 19.71
CA LEU A 277 5.50 6.59 18.86
C LEU A 277 6.43 7.52 19.66
N TYR A 278 6.00 8.07 20.80
CA TYR A 278 6.90 8.88 21.64
C TYR A 278 8.09 8.09 22.17
N VAL A 279 7.81 6.93 22.79
CA VAL A 279 8.86 6.06 23.32
C VAL A 279 9.80 5.64 22.19
N ASN A 280 9.24 5.30 21.04
CA ASN A 280 10.00 4.86 19.89
C ASN A 280 10.93 5.95 19.31
N LEU A 281 10.45 7.20 19.20
CA LEU A 281 11.28 8.34 18.78
C LEU A 281 12.41 8.64 19.78
N LEU A 282 12.15 8.51 21.09
CA LEU A 282 13.19 8.62 22.12
C LEU A 282 14.24 7.51 22.00
N CYS A 283 13.82 6.26 21.82
CA CYS A 283 14.72 5.14 21.60
C CYS A 283 15.57 5.32 20.34
N LEU A 284 14.98 5.77 19.23
CA LEU A 284 15.71 6.07 17.99
C LEU A 284 16.73 7.20 18.19
N SER A 285 16.37 8.26 18.93
CA SER A 285 17.31 9.32 19.29
C SER A 285 18.47 8.79 20.12
N ALA A 286 18.20 7.90 21.09
CA ALA A 286 19.25 7.31 21.91
C ALA A 286 20.18 6.42 21.09
N VAL A 287 19.63 5.59 20.18
CA VAL A 287 20.42 4.76 19.25
C VAL A 287 21.32 5.63 18.38
N MET A 288 20.80 6.72 17.82
CA MET A 288 21.62 7.64 17.02
C MET A 288 22.71 8.34 17.84
N ALA A 289 22.42 8.71 19.09
CA ALA A 289 23.43 9.28 19.98
C ALA A 289 24.53 8.25 20.33
N VAL A 290 24.17 6.97 20.48
CA VAL A 290 25.15 5.87 20.67
C VAL A 290 26.01 5.68 19.42
N ILE A 291 25.43 5.71 18.22
CA ILE A 291 26.19 5.66 16.97
C ILE A 291 27.15 6.85 16.88
N ALA A 292 26.67 8.05 17.20
CA ALA A 292 27.48 9.27 17.16
C ALA A 292 28.66 9.21 18.14
N ALA A 293 28.41 8.85 19.41
CA ALA A 293 29.43 8.79 20.45
C ALA A 293 30.42 7.63 20.24
N GLY A 294 29.99 6.56 19.56
CA GLY A 294 30.78 5.37 19.28
C GLY A 294 31.22 5.26 17.83
N VAL A 295 31.28 6.37 17.08
CA VAL A 295 31.54 6.34 15.62
C VAL A 295 32.88 5.72 15.27
N ASP A 296 33.88 5.83 16.15
CA ASP A 296 35.22 5.25 15.99
C ASP A 296 35.25 3.73 16.26
N SER A 297 34.14 3.14 16.71
CA SER A 297 34.04 1.70 17.00
C SER A 297 33.08 1.04 16.02
N PRO A 298 33.59 0.35 14.97
CA PRO A 298 32.75 -0.36 14.00
C PRO A 298 31.73 -1.29 14.66
N THR A 299 32.12 -2.00 15.72
CA THR A 299 31.22 -2.91 16.46
C THR A 299 30.03 -2.18 17.08
N VAL A 300 30.25 -0.98 17.64
CA VAL A 300 29.16 -0.17 18.22
C VAL A 300 28.22 0.29 17.12
N VAL A 301 28.75 0.82 16.01
CA VAL A 301 27.95 1.27 14.87
C VAL A 301 27.12 0.12 14.29
N ILE A 302 27.74 -1.03 14.01
CA ILE A 302 27.06 -2.21 13.45
C ILE A 302 25.92 -2.66 14.37
N THR A 303 26.21 -2.82 15.66
CA THR A 303 25.22 -3.31 16.63
C THR A 303 24.05 -2.33 16.76
N ALA A 304 24.35 -1.03 16.90
CA ALA A 304 23.33 0.01 17.04
C ALA A 304 22.47 0.15 15.78
N VAL A 305 23.07 0.05 14.59
CA VAL A 305 22.33 0.06 13.31
C VAL A 305 21.41 -1.14 13.23
N VAL A 306 21.87 -2.36 13.51
CA VAL A 306 21.00 -3.55 13.49
C VAL A 306 19.84 -3.37 14.47
N VAL A 307 20.13 -3.00 15.72
CA VAL A 307 19.11 -2.76 16.77
C VAL A 307 18.11 -1.67 16.37
N SER A 308 18.55 -0.62 15.66
CA SER A 308 17.66 0.44 15.17
C SER A 308 16.52 -0.10 14.30
N GLY A 309 16.72 -1.25 13.64
CA GLY A 309 15.73 -1.88 12.77
C GLY A 309 14.44 -2.20 13.51
N ALA A 310 14.52 -2.62 14.77
CA ALA A 310 13.34 -2.89 15.60
C ALA A 310 12.48 -1.63 15.77
N PHE A 311 13.09 -0.50 16.12
CA PHE A 311 12.40 0.76 16.34
C PHE A 311 11.91 1.40 15.04
N ILE A 312 12.70 1.30 13.95
CA ILE A 312 12.30 1.75 12.61
C ILE A 312 11.07 0.97 12.12
N GLY A 313 11.05 -0.35 12.34
CA GLY A 313 9.91 -1.21 12.03
C GLY A 313 8.63 -0.74 12.71
N ILE A 314 8.68 -0.48 14.02
CA ILE A 314 7.54 0.08 14.76
C ILE A 314 7.13 1.44 14.19
N ASN A 315 8.10 2.34 13.96
CA ASN A 315 7.80 3.71 13.54
C ASN A 315 7.12 3.76 12.17
N ASN A 316 7.64 2.99 11.20
CA ASN A 316 7.13 2.98 9.83
C ASN A 316 5.67 2.55 9.78
N THR A 317 5.31 1.47 10.49
CA THR A 317 3.95 0.94 10.54
C THR A 317 3.00 1.94 11.20
N LEU A 318 3.32 2.35 12.43
CA LEU A 318 2.44 3.20 13.22
C LEU A 318 2.28 4.61 12.63
N THR A 319 3.35 5.19 12.07
CA THR A 319 3.27 6.52 11.45
C THR A 319 2.40 6.50 10.21
N THR A 320 2.55 5.47 9.36
CA THR A 320 1.74 5.34 8.14
C THR A 320 0.26 5.18 8.50
N GLN A 321 -0.05 4.30 9.46
CA GLN A 321 -1.41 4.11 9.97
C GLN A 321 -1.99 5.40 10.56
N ALA A 322 -1.23 6.07 11.43
CA ALA A 322 -1.65 7.31 12.08
C ALA A 322 -2.01 8.40 11.07
N VAL A 323 -1.21 8.55 9.99
CA VAL A 323 -1.47 9.53 8.93
C VAL A 323 -2.76 9.21 8.18
N MET A 324 -2.99 7.93 7.85
CA MET A 324 -4.21 7.53 7.15
C MET A 324 -5.45 7.74 8.04
N LEU A 325 -5.34 7.50 9.34
CA LEU A 325 -6.44 7.70 10.31
C LEU A 325 -6.82 9.18 10.49
N VAL A 326 -5.86 10.10 10.53
CA VAL A 326 -6.14 11.53 10.78
C VAL A 326 -6.42 12.34 9.51
N SER A 327 -6.30 11.72 8.33
CA SER A 327 -6.46 12.41 7.06
C SER A 327 -7.93 12.54 6.66
N PRO A 328 -8.45 13.75 6.44
CA PRO A 328 -9.85 13.96 6.04
C PRO A 328 -10.07 13.88 4.52
N VAL A 329 -9.04 13.53 3.76
CA VAL A 329 -9.10 13.40 2.29
C VAL A 329 -9.04 11.93 1.89
N GLU A 330 -9.40 11.65 0.64
CA GLU A 330 -9.28 10.32 0.03
C GLU A 330 -7.87 9.74 0.26
N ARG A 331 -7.79 8.45 0.63
CA ARG A 331 -6.55 7.76 0.98
C ARG A 331 -5.44 7.88 -0.08
N PRO A 332 -5.70 7.81 -1.41
CA PRO A 332 -4.67 8.01 -2.42
C PRO A 332 -4.04 9.41 -2.38
N VAL A 333 -4.86 10.44 -2.12
CA VAL A 333 -4.41 11.82 -1.97
C VAL A 333 -3.59 11.95 -0.68
N ALA A 334 -4.09 11.40 0.43
CA ALA A 334 -3.39 11.38 1.71
C ALA A 334 -2.01 10.69 1.61
N SER A 335 -1.97 9.52 0.99
CA SER A 335 -0.77 8.71 0.76
C SER A 335 0.25 9.46 -0.10
N SER A 336 -0.19 10.14 -1.16
CA SER A 336 0.68 10.95 -2.01
C SER A 336 1.27 12.16 -1.26
N SER A 337 0.46 12.88 -0.48
CA SER A 337 0.91 14.01 0.35
C SER A 337 1.90 13.57 1.42
N TYR A 338 1.58 12.46 2.09
CA TYR A 338 2.43 11.84 3.10
C TYR A 338 3.75 11.37 2.49
N GLY A 339 3.68 10.63 1.39
CA GLY A 339 4.83 10.12 0.65
C GLY A 339 5.76 11.25 0.22
N PHE A 340 5.21 12.36 -0.30
CA PHE A 340 6.00 13.55 -0.64
C PHE A 340 6.80 14.08 0.56
N LEU A 341 6.15 14.33 1.70
CA LEU A 341 6.84 14.83 2.91
C LEU A 341 7.85 13.83 3.46
N ARG A 342 7.50 12.54 3.41
CA ARG A 342 8.36 11.44 3.85
C ARG A 342 9.65 11.37 3.04
N PHE A 343 9.53 11.34 1.71
CA PHE A 343 10.66 11.17 0.81
C PHE A 343 11.47 12.43 0.59
N ILE A 344 10.88 13.63 0.71
CA ILE A 344 11.66 14.87 0.62
C ILE A 344 12.62 14.99 1.81
N GLY A 345 12.16 14.64 3.02
CA GLY A 345 13.03 14.57 4.21
C GLY A 345 14.13 13.51 4.04
N GLY A 346 13.74 12.32 3.60
CA GLY A 346 14.68 11.23 3.34
C GLY A 346 15.70 11.51 2.23
N GLY A 347 15.32 12.29 1.22
CA GLY A 347 16.20 12.66 0.13
C GLY A 347 17.21 13.75 0.50
N LEU A 348 16.79 14.78 1.24
CA LEU A 348 17.71 15.85 1.64
C LEU A 348 18.72 15.40 2.70
N ALA A 349 18.32 14.48 3.58
CA ALA A 349 19.10 14.08 4.74
C ALA A 349 20.50 13.50 4.43
N PRO A 350 20.68 12.48 3.57
CA PRO A 350 22.00 11.91 3.28
C PRO A 350 23.00 12.93 2.72
N TYR A 351 22.55 13.87 1.90
CA TYR A 351 23.39 14.92 1.34
C TYR A 351 23.82 15.94 2.39
N VAL A 352 22.88 16.41 3.22
CA VAL A 352 23.20 17.32 4.33
C VAL A 352 24.13 16.64 5.33
N ALA A 353 23.86 15.38 5.65
CA ALA A 353 24.72 14.53 6.49
C ALA A 353 26.14 14.43 5.90
N GLY A 354 26.28 14.08 4.62
CA GLY A 354 27.58 14.00 3.97
C GLY A 354 28.32 15.34 3.98
N ARG A 355 27.64 16.46 3.69
CA ARG A 355 28.25 17.79 3.72
C ARG A 355 28.70 18.20 5.12
N LEU A 356 27.94 17.83 6.14
CA LEU A 356 28.28 18.11 7.53
C LEU A 356 29.51 17.30 7.94
N ALA A 357 29.56 16.02 7.58
CA ALA A 357 30.71 15.16 7.85
C ALA A 357 31.98 15.64 7.13
N ASP A 358 31.87 16.02 5.85
CA ASP A 358 33.00 16.57 5.09
C ASP A 358 33.58 17.86 5.74
N ALA A 359 32.73 18.65 6.42
CA ALA A 359 33.10 19.90 7.07
C ALA A 359 33.53 19.75 8.54
N THR A 360 33.19 18.63 9.18
CA THR A 360 33.42 18.38 10.60
C THR A 360 34.03 16.98 10.80
N ASP A 361 33.23 16.01 11.25
CA ASP A 361 33.63 14.62 11.46
C ASP A 361 32.43 13.67 11.27
N LEU A 362 32.70 12.36 11.30
CA LEU A 362 31.70 11.33 11.02
C LEU A 362 30.58 11.25 12.09
N SER A 363 30.76 11.77 13.31
CA SER A 363 29.78 11.71 14.40
C SER A 363 28.65 12.73 14.27
N VAL A 364 28.96 13.94 13.76
CA VAL A 364 28.03 15.09 13.73
C VAL A 364 26.73 14.79 12.95
N PRO A 365 26.76 14.11 11.79
CA PRO A 365 25.53 13.70 11.12
C PRO A 365 24.61 12.85 11.99
N PHE A 366 25.18 11.94 12.78
CA PHE A 366 24.38 11.08 13.66
C PHE A 366 23.78 11.87 14.84
N TYR A 367 24.51 12.85 15.38
CA TYR A 367 23.94 13.80 16.36
C TYR A 367 22.80 14.63 15.76
N LEU A 368 22.93 15.10 14.52
CA LEU A 368 21.85 15.80 13.81
C LEU A 368 20.64 14.87 13.64
N GLY A 369 20.85 13.62 13.25
CA GLY A 369 19.79 12.62 13.15
C GLY A 369 19.06 12.40 14.48
N ALA A 370 19.81 12.27 15.59
CA ALA A 370 19.24 12.20 16.93
C ALA A 370 18.38 13.44 17.26
N ALA A 371 18.89 14.64 16.97
CA ALA A 371 18.16 15.89 17.16
C ALA A 371 16.87 15.94 16.34
N THR A 372 16.86 15.44 15.10
CA THR A 372 15.62 15.39 14.29
C THR A 372 14.56 14.45 14.87
N PHE A 373 14.96 13.31 15.47
CA PHE A 373 14.02 12.46 16.18
C PHE A 373 13.44 13.13 17.42
N LEU A 374 14.25 13.88 18.18
CA LEU A 374 13.77 14.67 19.32
C LEU A 374 12.84 15.80 18.87
N LEU A 375 13.12 16.47 17.75
CA LEU A 375 12.25 17.49 17.17
C LEU A 375 10.92 16.92 16.66
N ALA A 376 10.86 15.65 16.28
CA ALA A 376 9.62 14.99 15.87
C ALA A 376 8.63 14.83 17.04
N ILE A 377 9.11 14.76 18.29
CA ILE A 377 8.29 14.59 19.50
C ILE A 377 7.33 15.77 19.74
N PRO A 378 7.77 17.05 19.81
CA PRO A 378 6.85 18.17 19.98
C PRO A 378 5.87 18.33 18.80
N VAL A 379 6.29 17.96 17.58
CA VAL A 379 5.37 17.93 16.42
C VAL A 379 4.28 16.87 16.62
N LEU A 380 4.65 15.66 17.05
CA LEU A 380 3.69 14.61 17.41
C LEU A 380 2.77 15.06 18.55
N ALA A 381 3.30 15.77 19.56
CA ALA A 381 2.51 16.37 20.64
C ALA A 381 1.46 17.36 20.15
N ALA A 382 1.78 18.19 19.15
CA ALA A 382 0.81 19.09 18.54
C ALA A 382 -0.34 18.34 17.81
N GLY A 383 -0.09 17.11 17.34
CA GLY A 383 -1.05 16.24 16.66
C GLY A 383 -1.75 15.21 17.56
N HIS A 384 -1.32 15.05 18.81
CA HIS A 384 -1.75 13.98 19.72
C HIS A 384 -3.26 13.90 19.88
N ARG A 385 -3.92 15.05 20.11
CA ARG A 385 -5.37 15.10 20.31
C ARG A 385 -6.14 14.64 19.08
N LEU A 386 -5.65 14.99 17.88
CA LEU A 386 -6.25 14.59 16.61
C LEU A 386 -6.13 13.08 16.41
N LEU A 387 -4.97 12.50 16.73
CA LEU A 387 -4.74 11.06 16.63
C LEU A 387 -5.63 10.28 17.60
N ARG A 388 -5.66 10.69 18.87
CA ARG A 388 -6.51 10.04 19.89
C ARG A 388 -8.00 10.13 19.55
N GLN A 389 -8.45 11.26 19.00
CA GLN A 389 -9.82 11.41 18.52
C GLN A 389 -10.11 10.47 17.34
N ALA A 390 -9.21 10.37 16.37
CA ALA A 390 -9.34 9.47 15.22
C ALA A 390 -9.40 8.00 15.65
N GLU A 391 -8.57 7.58 16.61
CA GLU A 391 -8.59 6.22 17.18
C GLU A 391 -9.87 5.91 17.97
N SER A 392 -10.47 6.92 18.60
CA SER A 392 -11.69 6.76 19.40
C SER A 392 -12.98 6.77 18.58
N ARG A 393 -12.91 7.19 17.31
CA ARG A 393 -14.07 7.11 16.42
C ARG A 393 -14.33 5.62 16.14
N PRO A 394 -15.56 5.13 16.38
CA PRO A 394 -15.96 3.85 15.79
C PRO A 394 -15.67 3.93 14.30
N GLU A 395 -15.06 2.90 13.70
CA GLU A 395 -14.77 2.91 12.26
C GLU A 395 -16.02 3.31 11.47
N GLU A 396 -16.09 4.56 10.99
CA GLU A 396 -17.01 4.99 9.94
C GLU A 396 -16.52 4.31 8.65
N GLY A 397 -16.79 3.01 8.54
CA GLY A 397 -16.11 2.13 7.61
C GLY A 397 -15.77 0.75 8.16
N ALA A 398 -16.30 0.35 9.33
CA ALA A 398 -16.47 -1.07 9.60
C ALA A 398 -17.08 -1.69 8.33
N PRO A 399 -16.56 -2.81 7.79
CA PRO A 399 -17.13 -3.42 6.60
C PRO A 399 -18.62 -3.51 6.83
N LEU A 400 -19.41 -2.74 6.08
CA LEU A 400 -20.86 -2.71 6.22
C LEU A 400 -21.27 -4.17 6.15
N ALA A 401 -21.64 -4.72 7.31
CA ALA A 401 -22.04 -6.10 7.36
C ALA A 401 -23.16 -6.21 6.34
N PRO A 402 -23.06 -7.13 5.37
CA PRO A 402 -23.98 -7.14 4.25
C PRO A 402 -25.41 -7.10 4.80
N SER A 403 -26.14 -6.05 4.41
CA SER A 403 -27.39 -5.69 5.07
C SER A 403 -28.51 -5.70 4.04
N LEU A 404 -29.66 -6.18 4.48
CA LEU A 404 -30.86 -6.22 3.68
C LEU A 404 -31.77 -5.08 4.11
N THR A 405 -32.09 -4.20 3.17
CA THR A 405 -33.00 -3.07 3.39
C THR A 405 -34.26 -3.29 2.57
N ALA A 406 -35.43 -3.37 3.21
CA ALA A 406 -36.69 -3.50 2.49
C ALA A 406 -37.00 -2.27 1.63
N VAL A 407 -37.62 -2.50 0.48
CA VAL A 407 -38.11 -1.47 -0.45
C VAL A 407 -39.61 -1.69 -0.63
N GLY A 408 -40.40 -0.69 -0.23
CA GLY A 408 -41.86 -0.76 -0.24
C GLY A 408 -42.45 -1.37 1.04
N THR A 409 -43.74 -1.70 0.99
CA THR A 409 -44.47 -2.25 2.15
C THR A 409 -44.16 -3.75 2.30
N PRO A 410 -43.74 -4.23 3.48
CA PRO A 410 -43.52 -5.65 3.70
C PRO A 410 -44.85 -6.41 3.53
N ALA A 411 -44.91 -7.36 2.60
CA ALA A 411 -46.03 -8.29 2.53
C ALA A 411 -45.77 -9.42 3.54
N THR A 412 -46.65 -9.56 4.53
CA THR A 412 -46.64 -10.72 5.44
C THR A 412 -47.44 -11.83 4.79
N THR A 413 -46.75 -12.85 4.27
CA THR A 413 -47.38 -14.03 3.68
C THR A 413 -46.99 -15.26 4.48
N ASP A 414 -47.98 -16.02 4.97
CA ASP A 414 -47.75 -17.30 5.68
C ASP A 414 -47.18 -18.40 4.77
N THR A 415 -47.11 -18.16 3.47
CA THR A 415 -46.54 -19.08 2.49
C THR A 415 -45.06 -18.77 2.24
N PRO A 416 -44.19 -19.80 2.23
CA PRO A 416 -42.76 -19.61 1.99
C PRO A 416 -42.49 -19.04 0.59
N PRO A 417 -41.68 -17.97 0.47
CA PRO A 417 -41.45 -17.28 -0.80
C PRO A 417 -40.48 -18.03 -1.72
N VAL A 418 -40.48 -17.65 -2.98
CA VAL A 418 -39.36 -17.84 -3.91
C VAL A 418 -38.49 -16.60 -3.84
N VAL A 419 -37.19 -16.74 -3.53
CA VAL A 419 -36.26 -15.61 -3.45
C VAL A 419 -35.50 -15.51 -4.76
N VAL A 420 -35.45 -14.33 -5.38
CA VAL A 420 -34.66 -14.06 -6.58
C VAL A 420 -33.64 -12.97 -6.31
N ALA A 421 -32.36 -13.24 -6.61
CA ALA A 421 -31.28 -12.27 -6.48
C ALA A 421 -30.75 -11.85 -7.85
N VAL A 422 -30.77 -10.54 -8.10
CA VAL A 422 -30.31 -9.91 -9.35
C VAL A 422 -29.41 -8.72 -9.07
N GLY A 423 -28.47 -8.43 -9.97
CA GLY A 423 -27.67 -7.22 -9.95
C GLY A 423 -28.06 -6.25 -11.07
N ALA A 424 -27.40 -5.10 -11.14
CA ALA A 424 -27.62 -4.12 -12.21
C ALA A 424 -27.02 -4.59 -13.56
N HIS A 425 -27.77 -5.37 -14.33
CA HIS A 425 -27.37 -5.82 -15.67
C HIS A 425 -28.57 -6.08 -16.59
N GLU A 426 -28.36 -6.03 -17.92
CA GLU A 426 -29.42 -6.16 -18.94
C GLU A 426 -30.24 -7.46 -18.82
N GLY A 427 -29.67 -8.55 -18.29
CA GLY A 427 -30.38 -9.82 -18.08
C GLY A 427 -31.23 -9.93 -16.80
N ALA A 428 -31.31 -8.88 -15.97
CA ALA A 428 -31.96 -8.95 -14.66
C ALA A 428 -33.46 -9.24 -14.79
N ASP A 429 -34.12 -8.57 -15.74
CA ASP A 429 -35.54 -8.74 -16.04
C ASP A 429 -35.89 -10.20 -16.37
N ALA A 430 -35.10 -10.85 -17.24
CA ALA A 430 -35.35 -12.23 -17.64
C ALA A 430 -35.24 -13.23 -16.48
N ILE A 431 -34.35 -12.96 -15.50
CA ILE A 431 -34.19 -13.80 -14.30
C ILE A 431 -35.38 -13.62 -13.36
N VAL A 432 -35.81 -12.36 -13.14
CA VAL A 432 -37.00 -12.05 -12.34
C VAL A 432 -38.24 -12.70 -12.97
N ASP A 433 -38.40 -12.63 -14.30
CA ASP A 433 -39.52 -13.27 -15.01
C ASP A 433 -39.50 -14.80 -14.90
N ALA A 434 -38.32 -15.42 -14.92
CA ALA A 434 -38.18 -16.86 -14.71
C ALA A 434 -38.57 -17.25 -13.27
N ALA A 435 -38.13 -16.48 -12.27
CA ALA A 435 -38.51 -16.69 -10.88
C ALA A 435 -40.01 -16.44 -10.64
N ALA A 436 -40.59 -15.47 -11.35
CA ALA A 436 -42.02 -15.17 -11.30
C ALA A 436 -42.89 -16.31 -11.86
N ARG A 437 -42.41 -17.05 -12.87
CA ARG A 437 -43.08 -18.28 -13.35
C ARG A 437 -43.04 -19.38 -12.29
N LEU A 438 -41.88 -19.60 -11.67
CA LEU A 438 -41.73 -20.56 -10.57
C LEU A 438 -42.62 -20.23 -9.37
N ALA A 439 -42.70 -18.95 -9.00
CA ALA A 439 -43.57 -18.47 -7.93
C ALA A 439 -45.05 -18.75 -8.24
N ARG A 440 -45.49 -18.49 -9.48
CA ARG A 440 -46.86 -18.80 -9.93
C ARG A 440 -47.18 -20.29 -9.93
N GLU A 441 -46.29 -21.13 -10.45
CA GLU A 441 -46.46 -22.58 -10.49
C GLU A 441 -46.52 -23.20 -9.08
N SER A 442 -45.78 -22.63 -8.13
CA SER A 442 -45.75 -23.10 -6.74
C SER A 442 -46.80 -22.45 -5.83
N GLY A 443 -47.54 -21.45 -6.32
CA GLY A 443 -48.48 -20.67 -5.50
C GLY A 443 -47.77 -19.91 -4.36
N SER A 444 -46.50 -19.55 -4.55
CA SER A 444 -45.68 -18.84 -3.59
C SER A 444 -45.51 -17.37 -3.96
N PRO A 445 -45.35 -16.46 -2.98
CA PRO A 445 -44.97 -15.07 -3.23
C PRO A 445 -43.50 -14.99 -3.71
N LEU A 446 -43.16 -13.90 -4.41
CA LEU A 446 -41.81 -13.66 -4.92
C LEU A 446 -41.10 -12.58 -4.09
N GLU A 447 -39.85 -12.81 -3.70
CA GLU A 447 -39.03 -11.80 -3.05
C GLU A 447 -37.84 -11.42 -3.93
N VAL A 448 -37.80 -10.17 -4.37
CA VAL A 448 -36.76 -9.63 -5.25
C VAL A 448 -35.68 -8.96 -4.40
N VAL A 449 -34.48 -9.55 -4.41
CA VAL A 449 -33.29 -9.03 -3.74
C VAL A 449 -32.36 -8.43 -4.79
N HIS A 450 -32.27 -7.10 -4.85
CA HIS A 450 -31.30 -6.42 -5.70
C HIS A 450 -29.96 -6.34 -4.99
N VAL A 451 -28.94 -6.98 -5.55
CA VAL A 451 -27.58 -7.01 -5.02
C VAL A 451 -26.89 -5.73 -5.46
N HIS A 452 -26.83 -4.78 -4.53
CA HIS A 452 -26.06 -3.56 -4.68
C HIS A 452 -24.60 -3.86 -4.32
N GLU A 453 -23.79 -4.09 -5.35
CA GLU A 453 -22.36 -4.26 -5.20
C GLU A 453 -21.72 -2.91 -4.89
N THR A 454 -21.03 -2.82 -3.76
CA THR A 454 -20.07 -1.75 -3.51
C THR A 454 -18.69 -2.28 -3.85
N ALA A 455 -18.11 -1.77 -4.93
CA ALA A 455 -16.73 -2.08 -5.25
C ALA A 455 -15.84 -1.34 -4.23
N VAL A 456 -15.02 -2.07 -3.48
CA VAL A 456 -13.97 -1.42 -2.68
C VAL A 456 -12.88 -0.97 -3.64
N VAL A 457 -12.96 0.27 -4.09
CA VAL A 457 -11.88 0.91 -4.82
C VAL A 457 -11.20 1.82 -3.81
N GLU A 458 -9.96 1.47 -3.44
CA GLU A 458 -9.13 2.32 -2.56
C GLU A 458 -9.75 2.56 -1.15
N GLU A 459 -10.37 1.51 -0.57
CA GLU A 459 -11.02 1.52 0.77
C GLU A 459 -12.18 2.52 0.93
N GLN A 460 -12.64 3.12 -0.17
CA GLN A 460 -13.97 3.69 -0.27
C GLN A 460 -14.84 2.71 -1.04
N ALA A 461 -16.07 2.50 -0.57
CA ALA A 461 -17.10 1.90 -1.39
C ALA A 461 -17.32 2.82 -2.60
N ALA A 462 -16.70 2.49 -3.73
CA ALA A 462 -17.10 3.05 -5.01
C ALA A 462 -18.43 2.39 -5.35
N GLU A 463 -19.50 3.14 -5.13
CA GLU A 463 -20.84 2.85 -5.62
C GLU A 463 -20.77 2.62 -7.14
N THR A 464 -20.85 1.36 -7.59
CA THR A 464 -21.01 1.04 -9.02
C THR A 464 -22.37 1.47 -9.56
N GLU A 465 -23.32 1.67 -8.64
CA GLU A 465 -24.69 2.13 -8.82
C GLU A 465 -25.00 3.01 -7.60
N SER A 466 -25.84 4.05 -7.70
CA SER A 466 -26.22 4.82 -6.49
C SER A 466 -27.27 4.06 -5.66
N ALA A 467 -27.30 4.29 -4.34
CA ALA A 467 -28.33 3.68 -3.47
C ALA A 467 -29.76 4.00 -3.93
N GLU A 468 -29.97 5.16 -4.55
CA GLU A 468 -31.24 5.60 -5.11
C GLU A 468 -31.60 4.84 -6.41
N ALA A 469 -30.61 4.58 -7.27
CA ALA A 469 -30.78 3.76 -8.47
C ALA A 469 -31.10 2.30 -8.13
N ALA A 470 -30.43 1.73 -7.12
CA ALA A 470 -30.72 0.37 -6.65
C ALA A 470 -32.15 0.24 -6.09
N ARG A 471 -32.63 1.23 -5.34
CA ARG A 471 -34.03 1.28 -4.89
C ARG A 471 -34.99 1.42 -6.06
N ALA A 472 -34.70 2.30 -7.01
CA ALA A 472 -35.52 2.49 -8.21
C ALA A 472 -35.61 1.21 -9.05
N ALA A 473 -34.53 0.44 -9.17
CA ALA A 473 -34.51 -0.86 -9.85
C ALA A 473 -35.45 -1.87 -9.17
N VAL A 474 -35.39 -1.98 -7.84
CA VAL A 474 -36.32 -2.85 -7.09
C VAL A 474 -37.77 -2.39 -7.29
N THR A 475 -38.05 -1.09 -7.18
CA THR A 475 -39.40 -0.55 -7.41
C THR A 475 -39.92 -0.88 -8.82
N ALA A 476 -39.08 -0.73 -9.84
CA ALA A 476 -39.44 -1.06 -11.22
C ALA A 476 -39.73 -2.56 -11.44
N HIS A 477 -39.08 -3.45 -10.69
CA HIS A 477 -39.41 -4.88 -10.69
C HIS A 477 -40.75 -5.14 -9.99
N LEU A 478 -40.98 -4.53 -8.83
CA LEU A 478 -42.23 -4.68 -8.08
C LEU A 478 -43.45 -4.19 -8.88
N ASP A 479 -43.35 -3.01 -9.50
CA ASP A 479 -44.43 -2.44 -10.32
C ASP A 479 -44.78 -3.36 -11.51
N ARG A 480 -43.75 -3.93 -12.15
CA ARG A 480 -43.95 -4.92 -13.23
C ARG A 480 -44.60 -6.20 -12.75
N LEU A 481 -44.20 -6.72 -11.60
CA LEU A 481 -44.78 -7.95 -11.04
C LEU A 481 -46.23 -7.73 -10.61
N ALA A 482 -46.54 -6.56 -10.04
CA ALA A 482 -47.90 -6.15 -9.67
C ALA A 482 -48.81 -6.06 -10.90
N ALA A 483 -48.32 -5.52 -12.02
CA ALA A 483 -49.06 -5.48 -13.29
C ALA A 483 -49.43 -6.89 -13.82
N HIS A 484 -48.70 -7.93 -13.41
CA HIS A 484 -48.97 -9.33 -13.75
C HIS A 484 -49.71 -10.10 -12.65
N GLY A 485 -50.19 -9.41 -11.61
CA GLY A 485 -50.95 -10.01 -10.51
C GLY A 485 -50.11 -10.87 -9.56
N ILE A 486 -48.79 -10.66 -9.49
CA ILE A 486 -47.88 -11.45 -8.65
C ILE A 486 -47.59 -10.67 -7.37
N ALA A 487 -47.90 -11.26 -6.21
CA ALA A 487 -47.52 -10.71 -4.93
C ALA A 487 -46.00 -10.78 -4.75
N ALA A 488 -45.35 -9.61 -4.60
CA ALA A 488 -43.90 -9.53 -4.46
C ALA A 488 -43.44 -8.52 -3.41
N THR A 489 -42.31 -8.82 -2.76
CA THR A 489 -41.58 -7.92 -1.86
C THR A 489 -40.21 -7.59 -2.42
N GLY A 490 -39.69 -6.41 -2.06
CA GLY A 490 -38.40 -5.92 -2.54
C GLY A 490 -37.41 -5.72 -1.41
N GLN A 491 -36.16 -6.11 -1.62
CA GLN A 491 -35.04 -5.79 -0.74
C GLN A 491 -33.82 -5.36 -1.55
N VAL A 492 -33.02 -4.46 -0.98
CA VAL A 492 -31.67 -4.16 -1.46
C VAL A 492 -30.69 -4.84 -0.53
N LEU A 493 -29.86 -5.73 -1.08
CA LEU A 493 -28.70 -6.27 -0.40
C LEU A 493 -27.50 -5.37 -0.67
N THR A 494 -27.06 -4.61 0.32
CA THR A 494 -25.79 -3.90 0.24
C THR A 494 -24.67 -4.86 0.60
N SER A 495 -23.72 -5.10 -0.32
CA SER A 495 -22.60 -6.02 -0.10
C SER A 495 -21.27 -5.38 -0.51
N VAL A 496 -20.24 -5.59 0.32
CA VAL A 496 -18.90 -5.06 0.13
C VAL A 496 -18.00 -6.13 -0.48
N GLY A 497 -17.58 -5.93 -1.73
CA GLY A 497 -16.36 -6.50 -2.33
C GLY A 497 -16.26 -8.02 -2.61
N ASP A 498 -17.13 -8.89 -2.08
CA ASP A 498 -17.04 -10.35 -2.30
C ASP A 498 -18.40 -10.99 -2.59
N HIS A 499 -18.58 -11.57 -3.79
CA HIS A 499 -19.79 -12.32 -4.16
C HIS A 499 -20.09 -13.48 -3.20
N ALA A 500 -19.07 -14.06 -2.56
CA ALA A 500 -19.28 -15.11 -1.56
C ALA A 500 -19.90 -14.54 -0.27
N ALA A 501 -19.64 -13.29 0.07
CA ALA A 501 -20.29 -12.61 1.20
C ALA A 501 -21.76 -12.29 0.89
N ALA A 502 -22.05 -11.78 -0.31
CA ALA A 502 -23.42 -11.59 -0.79
C ALA A 502 -24.21 -12.92 -0.79
N GLY A 503 -23.60 -13.99 -1.31
CA GLY A 503 -24.20 -15.33 -1.34
C GLY A 503 -24.49 -15.91 0.05
N ARG A 504 -23.61 -15.68 1.05
CA ARG A 504 -23.86 -16.10 2.44
C ARG A 504 -25.09 -15.41 3.04
N VAL A 505 -25.19 -14.09 2.91
CA VAL A 505 -26.33 -13.34 3.44
C VAL A 505 -27.62 -13.71 2.73
N LEU A 506 -27.58 -13.91 1.41
CA LEU A 506 -28.73 -14.38 0.65
C LEU A 506 -29.19 -15.77 1.14
N ALA A 507 -28.27 -16.71 1.36
CA ALA A 507 -28.58 -18.04 1.86
C ALA A 507 -29.14 -18.02 3.29
N GLU A 508 -28.55 -17.23 4.19
CA GLU A 508 -29.05 -17.05 5.56
C GLU A 508 -30.43 -16.37 5.59
N HIS A 509 -30.68 -15.45 4.67
CA HIS A 509 -31.99 -14.80 4.53
C HIS A 509 -33.04 -15.77 4.00
N ALA A 510 -32.74 -16.50 2.92
CA ALA A 510 -33.62 -17.53 2.36
C ALA A 510 -33.94 -18.62 3.40
N ALA A 511 -32.95 -19.03 4.20
CA ALA A 511 -33.15 -19.99 5.29
C ALA A 511 -34.06 -19.45 6.41
N ARG A 512 -33.90 -18.17 6.80
CA ARG A 512 -34.79 -17.52 7.78
C ARG A 512 -36.24 -17.43 7.30
N MET A 513 -36.44 -17.16 6.01
CA MET A 513 -37.76 -17.04 5.39
C MET A 513 -38.40 -18.40 5.07
N GLY A 514 -37.67 -19.51 5.25
CA GLY A 514 -38.13 -20.83 4.84
C GLY A 514 -38.36 -20.93 3.33
N ALA A 515 -37.60 -20.18 2.53
CA ALA A 515 -37.82 -20.04 1.09
C ALA A 515 -37.84 -21.40 0.38
N ARG A 516 -38.80 -21.60 -0.53
CA ARG A 516 -38.94 -22.84 -1.30
C ARG A 516 -37.86 -23.02 -2.36
N ALA A 517 -37.41 -21.92 -2.94
CA ALA A 517 -36.39 -21.89 -3.97
C ALA A 517 -35.63 -20.57 -3.93
N VAL A 518 -34.37 -20.61 -4.35
CA VAL A 518 -33.53 -19.42 -4.55
C VAL A 518 -33.06 -19.40 -6.00
N ALA A 519 -33.43 -18.36 -6.73
CA ALA A 519 -32.99 -18.10 -8.09
C ALA A 519 -31.88 -17.04 -8.08
N VAL A 520 -30.72 -17.33 -8.68
CA VAL A 520 -29.58 -16.41 -8.72
C VAL A 520 -29.14 -16.23 -10.17
N GLY A 521 -28.95 -14.98 -10.59
CA GLY A 521 -28.40 -14.65 -11.90
C GLY A 521 -26.97 -15.14 -12.10
N ARG A 522 -26.60 -15.41 -13.36
CA ARG A 522 -25.20 -15.65 -13.73
C ARG A 522 -24.41 -14.35 -13.60
N SER A 523 -23.28 -14.38 -12.89
CA SER A 523 -22.39 -13.21 -12.78
C SER A 523 -21.88 -12.80 -14.17
N PRO A 524 -21.89 -11.49 -14.53
CA PRO A 524 -21.34 -10.99 -15.78
C PRO A 524 -19.84 -11.25 -15.95
N ARG A 525 -19.13 -11.58 -14.86
CA ARG A 525 -17.66 -11.74 -14.82
C ARG A 525 -17.16 -13.18 -15.00
N GLY A 526 -18.04 -14.14 -15.24
CA GLY A 526 -17.66 -15.55 -15.47
C GLY A 526 -17.39 -16.33 -14.17
N ALA A 527 -17.44 -17.65 -14.29
CA ALA A 527 -17.32 -18.63 -13.20
C ALA A 527 -15.91 -18.74 -12.61
#